data_AF-A0A1C5ETN5-F1
#
_entry.id   AF-A0A1C5ETN5-F1
#
_cell.length_a   1.000
_cell.length_b   1.000
_cell.length_c   1.000
_cell.angle_alpha   90.00
_cell.angle_beta   90.00
_cell.angle_gamma   90.00
#
_symmetry.space_group_name_H-M   'P 1'
#
loop_
_entity.id
_entity.type
_entity.pdbx_description
1 polymer ?
#
loop_
_entity_poly.entity_id
_entity_poly.type
_entity_poly.pdbx_seq_one_letter_code
_entity_poly.pdbx_strand_id
1 'polypeptide(L)' 'MHARAAEVVGRDSELALIEESLFGCRQGHGRALFLVGEGGIGKSRLVAEATGAA' A
#
# COMPACT_ATOMS: atom_id res chain seq x y z
N MET A 1 -12.16 0.39 23.34
CA MET A 1 -12.55 -0.44 22.18
C MET A 1 -11.85 0.16 20.98
N HIS A 2 -10.67 -0.34 20.59
CA HIS A 2 -10.03 0.12 19.36
C HIS A 2 -10.75 -0.53 18.18
N ALA A 3 -11.32 0.29 17.30
CA ALA A 3 -11.93 -0.21 16.08
C ALA A 3 -10.84 -0.91 15.26
N ARG A 4 -10.99 -2.22 15.05
CA ARG A 4 -10.13 -2.94 14.12
C ARG A 4 -10.51 -2.45 12.73
N ALA A 5 -9.53 -1.90 12.01
CA ALA A 5 -9.82 -1.36 10.70
C ALA A 5 -10.24 -2.49 9.74
N ALA A 6 -11.11 -2.15 8.77
CA ALA A 6 -11.62 -3.13 7.82
C ALA A 6 -10.50 -3.73 6.96
N GLU A 7 -10.64 -5.01 6.65
CA GLU A 7 -9.74 -5.74 5.77
C GLU A 7 -9.70 -5.11 4.37
N VAL A 8 -8.51 -5.03 3.79
CA VAL A 8 -8.34 -4.53 2.42
C VAL A 8 -8.60 -5.69 1.45
N VAL A 9 -9.69 -5.58 0.67
CA VAL A 9 -10.11 -6.64 -0.28
C VAL A 9 -9.76 -6.24 -1.72
N GLY A 10 -9.23 -7.19 -2.49
CA GLY A 10 -9.03 -7.04 -3.94
C GLY A 10 -7.87 -6.13 -4.33
N ARG A 11 -6.84 -6.04 -3.47
CA ARG A 11 -5.64 -5.20 -3.67
C ARG A 11 -4.33 -5.97 -3.62
N ASP A 12 -4.39 -7.29 -3.73
CA ASP A 12 -3.23 -8.16 -3.57
C ASP A 12 -2.12 -7.81 -4.57
N SER A 13 -2.48 -7.51 -5.82
CA SER A 13 -1.52 -7.11 -6.86
C SER A 13 -0.82 -5.79 -6.54
N GLU A 14 -1.57 -4.78 -6.11
CA GLU A 14 -1.03 -3.47 -5.79
C GLU A 14 -0.17 -3.51 -4.53
N LEU A 15 -0.58 -4.29 -3.53
CA LEU A 15 0.22 -4.52 -2.32
C LEU A 15 1.53 -5.24 -2.66
N ALA A 16 1.48 -6.29 -3.47
CA ALA A 16 2.68 -7.01 -3.89
C ALA A 16 3.68 -6.10 -4.64
N LEU A 17 3.19 -5.23 -5.52
CA LEU A 17 4.03 -4.27 -6.25
C LEU A 17 4.72 -3.27 -5.31
N ILE A 18 3.98 -2.77 -4.30
CA ILE A 18 4.54 -1.86 -3.30
C ILE A 18 5.56 -2.60 -2.44
N GLU A 19 5.27 -3.83 -2.01
CA GLU A 19 6.18 -4.65 -1.22
C GLU A 19 7.49 -4.94 -1.95
N GLU A 20 7.43 -5.33 -3.23
CA GLU A 20 8.61 -5.53 -4.07
C GLU A 20 9.43 -4.23 -4.20
N SER A 21 8.75 -3.10 -4.38
CA SER A 21 9.41 -1.80 -4.47
C SER A 21 10.12 -1.43 -3.17
N LEU A 22 9.49 -1.67 -2.02
CA LEU A 22 10.07 -1.46 -0.70
C LEU A 22 11.26 -2.38 -0.45
N PHE A 23 11.17 -3.64 -0.89
CA PHE A 23 12.30 -4.58 -0.85
C PHE A 23 13.49 -4.02 -1.64
N GLY A 24 13.27 -3.56 -2.87
CA GLY A 24 14.31 -2.91 -3.67
C GLY A 24 14.94 -1.68 -3.00
N CYS A 25 14.12 -0.84 -2.37
CA CYS A 25 14.59 0.33 -1.60
C CYS A 25 15.51 -0.08 -0.44
N ARG A 26 15.20 -1.16 0.29
CA ARG A 26 16.07 -1.68 1.37
C ARG A 26 17.41 -2.17 0.85
N GLN A 27 17.47 -2.62 -0.40
CA GLN A 27 18.71 -3.02 -1.08
C GLN A 27 19.49 -1.82 -1.67
N GLY A 28 19.07 -0.57 -1.40
CA GLY A 28 19.73 0.65 -1.89
C GLY A 28 19.22 1.15 -3.25
N HIS A 29 18.18 0.53 -3.82
CA HIS A 29 17.59 0.97 -5.09
C HIS A 29 16.34 1.80 -4.83
N GLY A 30 16.50 3.12 -4.70
CA GLY A 30 15.39 4.05 -4.49
C GLY A 30 14.32 3.95 -5.59
N ARG A 31 13.04 4.06 -5.19
CA ARG A 31 11.88 3.99 -6.08
C ARG A 31 10.93 5.15 -5.80
N ALA A 32 10.20 5.58 -6.82
CA ALA A 32 9.02 6.43 -6.69
C ALA A 32 7.84 5.74 -7.37
N LEU A 33 6.71 5.64 -6.68
CA LEU A 33 5.47 5.04 -7.18
C LEU A 33 4.38 6.09 -7.28
N PHE A 34 3.62 6.09 -8.37
CA PHE A 34 2.47 6.96 -8.55
C PHE A 34 1.18 6.15 -8.46
N LEU A 35 0.40 6.40 -7.40
CA LEU A 35 -0.89 5.74 -7.21
C LEU A 35 -2.00 6.49 -7.93
N VAL A 36 -2.52 5.90 -9.00
CA VAL A 36 -3.61 6.44 -9.81
C VAL A 36 -4.90 5.69 -9.53
N GLY A 37 -6.02 6.41 -9.56
CA GLY A 37 -7.35 5.82 -9.44
C GLY A 37 -8.40 6.84 -9.08
N GLU A 38 -9.67 6.44 -9.15
CA GLU A 38 -10.82 7.30 -8.88
C GLU A 38 -10.84 7.86 -7.45
N GLY A 39 -11.55 8.97 -7.25
CA GLY A 39 -11.79 9.51 -5.91
C GLY A 39 -12.51 8.47 -5.04
N GLY A 40 -12.04 8.25 -3.80
CA GLY A 40 -12.67 7.31 -2.88
C GLY A 40 -12.35 5.82 -3.09
N ILE A 41 -11.59 5.44 -4.13
CA ILE A 41 -11.29 4.03 -4.47
C ILE A 41 -10.37 3.29 -3.46
N GLY A 42 -9.97 3.96 -2.38
CA GLY A 42 -9.14 3.37 -1.32
C GLY A 42 -7.62 3.63 -1.43
N LYS A 43 -7.15 4.57 -2.24
CA LYS A 43 -5.70 4.87 -2.40
C LYS A 43 -4.99 5.13 -1.07
N SER A 44 -5.55 5.94 -0.18
CA SER A 44 -4.95 6.22 1.13
C SER A 44 -4.94 5.00 2.04
N ARG A 45 -5.98 4.15 1.97
CA ARG A 45 -6.05 2.89 2.73
C ARG A 45 -4.97 1.92 2.24
N LEU A 46 -4.78 1.80 0.93
CA LEU A 46 -3.74 0.97 0.32
C LEU A 46 -2.33 1.38 0.78
N VAL A 47 -2.04 2.68 0.85
CA VAL A 47 -0.75 3.18 1.36
C VAL A 47 -0.58 2.86 2.84
N ALA A 48 -1.61 3.08 3.66
CA ALA A 48 -1.54 2.77 5.09
C ALA A 48 -1.30 1.28 5.34
N GLU A 49 -1.93 0.41 4.55
CA GLU A 49 -1.75 -1.04 4.61
C GLU A 49 -0.30 -1.41 4.27
N ALA A 50 0.20 -0.90 3.14
CA ALA A 50 1.55 -1.22 2.67
C ALA A 50 2.67 -0.68 3.58
N THR A 51 2.43 0.40 4.35
CA THR A 51 3.39 0.94 5.33
C THR A 51 3.23 0.35 6.73
N GLY A 52 2.22 -0.49 6.97
CA GLY A 52 1.89 -1.04 8.29
C GLY A 52 1.29 -0.02 9.26
N ALA A 53 0.74 1.09 8.74
CA ALA A 53 0.06 2.13 9.53
C ALA A 53 -1.46 1.91 9.68
N ALA A 54 -1.97 0.81 9.11
CA ALA A 54 -3.40 0.51 8.95
C ALA A 54 -4.06 -0.32 10.04
#